data_AF-A0A933FA26-F1
#
_entry.id   AF-A0A933FA26-F1
#
_cell.length_a   1.000
_cell.length_b   1.000
_cell.length_c   1.000
_cell.angle_alpha   90.00
_cell.angle_beta   90.00
_cell.angle_gamma   90.00
#
_symmetry.space_group_name_H-M   'P 1'
#
loop_
_entity.id
_entity.type
_entity.pdbx_description
1 polymer ?
#
loop_
_entity_poly.entity_id
_entity_poly.type
_entity_poly.pdbx_seq_one_letter_code
_entity_poly.pdbx_strand_id
1 'polypeptide(L)'
;MFDWLRRRRRLSEGARRRLLIGLARAEESLIETHVRNALELIESVGDDLPLDRVLEVYLEAMQPGDTLASIVERRVLARLESGNARGGARKRLPG
;
A
#
# COMPACT_ATOMS: atom_id res chain seq x y z
N MET A 1 -3.14 -22.46 -7.67
CA MET A 1 -1.83 -21.84 -7.36
C MET A 1 -1.16 -22.35 -6.08
N PHE A 2 -1.83 -23.09 -5.16
CA PHE A 2 -1.19 -23.63 -3.94
C PHE A 2 -1.46 -25.12 -3.66
N ASP A 3 -1.64 -25.95 -4.69
CA ASP A 3 -1.91 -27.39 -4.51
C ASP A 3 -0.71 -28.20 -4.01
N TRP A 4 0.50 -27.64 -4.10
CA TRP A 4 1.71 -28.29 -3.59
C TRP A 4 1.80 -28.29 -2.05
N LEU A 5 1.13 -27.34 -1.37
CA LEU A 5 1.04 -27.30 0.09
C LEU A 5 0.12 -28.41 0.66
N ARG A 6 -0.87 -28.88 -0.11
CA ARG A 6 -1.72 -30.02 0.29
C ARG A 6 -0.98 -31.35 0.30
N ARG A 7 0.14 -31.45 -0.44
CA ARG A 7 0.86 -32.72 -0.69
C ARG A 7 1.93 -33.05 0.35
N ARG A 8 2.15 -32.20 1.36
CA ARG A 8 3.05 -32.48 2.51
C ARG A 8 2.22 -32.53 3.79
N ARG A 9 2.51 -33.52 4.66
CA ARG A 9 1.99 -33.75 6.03
C ARG A 9 1.05 -32.66 6.53
N ARG A 10 -0.22 -33.01 6.82
CA ARG A 10 -1.20 -32.12 7.48
C ARG A 10 -0.51 -31.33 8.59
N LEU A 11 -0.36 -30.02 8.39
CA LEU A 11 0.14 -29.12 9.43
C LEU A 11 -0.75 -29.26 10.66
N SER A 12 -0.18 -29.24 11.86
CA SER A 12 -1.01 -29.08 13.06
C SER A 12 -1.75 -27.75 12.98
N GLU A 13 -2.92 -27.66 13.61
CA GLU A 13 -3.71 -26.41 13.62
C GLU A 13 -2.90 -25.22 14.13
N GLY A 14 -2.04 -25.42 15.12
CA GLY A 14 -1.12 -24.39 15.60
C GLY A 14 -0.10 -23.93 14.55
N ALA A 15 0.47 -24.85 13.76
CA ALA A 15 1.38 -24.51 12.69
C ALA A 15 0.66 -23.78 11.53
N ARG A 16 -0.55 -24.24 11.17
CA ARG A 16 -1.41 -23.59 10.18
C ARG A 16 -1.76 -22.16 10.59
N ARG A 17 -2.17 -21.96 11.85
CA ARG A 17 -2.50 -20.63 12.37
C ARG A 17 -1.32 -19.66 12.31
N ARG A 18 -0.12 -20.10 12.72
CA ARG A 18 1.09 -19.26 12.64
C ARG A 18 1.43 -18.88 11.21
N LEU A 19 1.30 -19.80 10.26
CA LEU A 19 1.54 -19.52 8.85
C LEU A 19 0.54 -18.49 8.30
N LEU A 20 -0.75 -18.61 8.62
CA LEU A 20 -1.77 -17.64 8.20
C LEU A 20 -1.50 -16.24 8.78
N ILE A 21 -1.09 -16.14 10.05
CA ILE A 21 -0.71 -14.87 10.66
C ILE A 21 0.53 -14.28 9.97
N GLY A 22 1.52 -15.12 9.67
CA GLY A 22 2.71 -14.69 8.94
C GLY A 22 2.38 -14.15 7.55
N LEU A 23 1.51 -14.86 6.82
CA LEU A 23 1.01 -14.42 5.51
C LEU A 23 0.29 -13.07 5.61
N ALA A 24 -0.66 -12.92 6.53
CA ALA A 24 -1.39 -11.67 6.71
C ALA A 24 -0.46 -10.48 7.04
N ARG A 25 0.58 -10.71 7.85
CA ARG A 25 1.59 -9.68 8.14
C ARG A 25 2.42 -9.31 6.91
N ALA A 26 2.77 -10.30 6.09
CA ALA A 26 3.51 -10.08 4.86
C ALA A 26 2.67 -9.28 3.85
N GLU A 27 1.39 -9.63 3.68
CA GLU A 27 0.44 -8.91 2.84
C GLU A 27 0.30 -7.45 3.27
N GLU A 28 0.12 -7.19 4.56
CA GLU A 28 0.04 -5.82 5.08
C GLU A 28 1.35 -5.04 4.86
N SER A 29 2.50 -5.70 5.08
CA SER A 29 3.81 -5.07 4.88
C SER A 29 4.09 -4.72 3.42
N LEU A 30 3.60 -5.54 2.48
CA LEU A 30 3.68 -5.25 1.05
C LEU A 30 2.82 -4.05 0.67
N ILE A 31 1.56 -4.01 1.15
CA ILE A 31 0.68 -2.85 0.93
C ILE A 31 1.33 -1.57 1.46
N GLU A 32 1.81 -1.59 2.70
CA GLU A 32 2.43 -0.41 3.33
C GLU A 32 3.70 0.04 2.60
N THR A 33 4.50 -0.89 2.10
CA THR A 33 5.67 -0.56 1.29
C THR A 33 5.26 0.11 -0.02
N HIS A 34 4.25 -0.41 -0.72
CA HIS A 34 3.81 0.19 -1.96
C HIS A 34 3.24 1.59 -1.76
N VAL A 35 2.46 1.81 -0.70
CA VAL A 35 1.90 3.13 -0.41
C VAL A 35 2.99 4.13 -0.04
N ARG A 36 3.96 3.73 0.80
CA ARG A 36 5.10 4.59 1.14
C ARG A 36 5.86 5.00 -0.11
N ASN A 37 6.25 4.05 -0.95
CA ASN A 37 7.02 4.33 -2.17
C ASN A 37 6.25 5.23 -3.15
N ALA A 38 4.93 5.04 -3.28
CA ALA A 38 4.09 5.90 -4.12
C ALA A 38 4.03 7.34 -3.58
N LEU A 39 3.90 7.51 -2.26
CA LEU A 39 3.92 8.84 -1.63
C LEU A 39 5.28 9.52 -1.77
N GLU A 40 6.38 8.78 -1.60
CA GLU A 40 7.74 9.29 -1.83
C GLU A 40 7.93 9.73 -3.29
N LEU A 41 7.39 8.97 -4.26
CA LEU A 41 7.40 9.37 -5.67
C LEU A 41 6.62 10.66 -5.89
N ILE A 42 5.39 10.75 -5.37
CA ILE A 42 4.54 11.94 -5.47
C ILE A 42 5.25 13.17 -4.88
N GLU A 43 5.88 13.02 -3.71
CA GLU A 43 6.67 14.09 -3.10
C GLU A 43 7.87 14.49 -3.95
N SER A 44 8.57 13.51 -4.54
CA SER A 44 9.75 13.77 -5.39
C SER A 44 9.43 14.44 -6.72
N VAL A 45 8.26 14.14 -7.31
CA VAL A 45 7.80 14.73 -8.56
C VAL A 45 7.21 16.13 -8.33
N GLY A 46 6.62 16.38 -7.16
CA GLY A 46 6.01 17.67 -6.86
C GLY A 46 4.89 18.02 -7.85
N ASP A 47 4.92 19.25 -8.36
CA ASP A 47 3.89 19.77 -9.28
C ASP A 47 4.20 19.53 -10.77
N ASP A 48 5.27 18.79 -11.10
CA ASP A 48 5.68 18.53 -12.48
C ASP A 48 4.68 17.64 -13.23
N LEU A 49 3.91 16.81 -12.52
CA LEU A 49 2.87 15.95 -13.07
C LEU A 49 1.62 15.95 -12.19
N PRO A 50 0.42 15.84 -12.80
CA PRO A 50 -0.81 15.58 -12.06
C PRO A 50 -0.71 14.32 -11.19
N LEU A 51 -1.30 14.37 -9.99
CA LEU A 51 -1.25 13.28 -9.00
C LEU A 51 -1.71 11.92 -9.57
N ASP A 52 -2.82 11.93 -10.31
CA ASP A 52 -3.37 10.75 -10.99
C ASP A 52 -2.36 10.16 -11.97
N ARG A 53 -1.66 11.01 -12.72
CA ARG A 53 -0.63 10.56 -13.66
C ARG A 53 0.60 9.98 -12.96
N VAL A 54 1.05 10.58 -11.85
CA VAL A 54 2.18 10.03 -11.06
C VAL A 54 1.83 8.65 -10.51
N LEU A 55 0.62 8.48 -10.01
CA LEU A 55 0.15 7.21 -9.45
C LEU A 55 -0.02 6.13 -10.52
N GLU A 56 -0.53 6.50 -11.70
CA GLU A 56 -0.60 5.62 -12.87
C GLU A 56 0.80 5.12 -13.25
N VAL A 57 1.78 6.03 -13.42
CA VAL A 57 3.17 5.68 -13.75
C VAL A 57 3.77 4.72 -12.70
N TYR A 58 3.51 4.95 -11.42
CA TYR A 58 3.98 4.05 -10.36
C TYR A 58 3.38 2.64 -10.49
N LEU A 59 2.06 2.54 -10.68
CA LEU A 59 1.37 1.26 -10.81
C LEU A 59 1.77 0.52 -12.09
N GLU A 60 1.98 1.23 -13.19
CA GLU A 60 2.50 0.67 -14.44
C GLU A 60 3.93 0.14 -14.28
N ALA A 61 4.79 0.87 -13.57
CA ALA A 61 6.17 0.47 -13.34
C ALA A 61 6.30 -0.75 -12.41
N MET A 62 5.50 -0.78 -11.35
CA MET A 62 5.56 -1.84 -10.34
C MET A 62 4.71 -3.06 -10.65
N GLN A 63 3.73 -2.93 -11.56
CA GLN A 63 2.78 -3.97 -11.97
C GLN A 63 2.23 -4.83 -10.83
N PRO A 64 1.75 -4.23 -9.71
CA PRO A 64 1.09 -5.02 -8.68
C PRO A 64 -0.17 -5.65 -9.27
N GLY A 65 -0.56 -6.83 -8.79
CA GLY A 65 -1.83 -7.43 -9.21
C GLY A 65 -3.02 -6.52 -8.89
N ASP A 66 -4.08 -6.57 -9.69
CA ASP A 66 -5.21 -5.62 -9.69
C ASP A 66 -5.80 -5.31 -8.30
N THR A 67 -5.91 -6.33 -7.45
CA THR A 67 -6.41 -6.17 -6.08
C THR A 67 -5.48 -5.29 -5.24
N LEU A 68 -4.17 -5.53 -5.34
CA LEU A 68 -3.16 -4.75 -4.62
C LEU A 68 -3.07 -3.34 -5.19
N ALA A 69 -3.11 -3.17 -6.52
CA ALA A 69 -3.14 -1.87 -7.18
C ALA A 69 -4.26 -0.97 -6.63
N SER A 70 -5.49 -1.47 -6.62
CA SER A 70 -6.65 -0.76 -6.09
C SER A 70 -6.54 -0.40 -4.60
N ILE A 71 -5.94 -1.28 -3.78
CA ILE A 71 -5.73 -0.99 -2.35
C ILE A 71 -4.70 0.12 -2.16
N VAL A 72 -3.59 0.05 -2.90
CA VAL A 72 -2.51 1.04 -2.85
C VAL A 72 -3.03 2.41 -3.25
N GLU A 73 -3.72 2.51 -4.38
CA GLU A 73 -4.31 3.76 -4.87
C GLU A 73 -5.21 4.42 -3.82
N ARG A 74 -6.19 3.69 -3.29
CA ARG A 74 -7.10 4.22 -2.26
C ARG A 74 -6.38 4.67 -1.00
N ARG A 75 -5.37 3.91 -0.54
CA ARG A 75 -4.60 4.26 0.66
C ARG A 75 -3.70 5.47 0.45
N VAL A 76 -3.14 5.64 -0.75
CA VAL A 76 -2.38 6.85 -1.13
C VAL A 76 -3.30 8.07 -1.06
N LEU A 77 -4.44 8.03 -1.76
CA LEU A 77 -5.40 9.14 -1.78
C LEU A 77 -5.89 9.51 -0.37
N ALA A 78 -6.23 8.52 0.46
CA ALA A 78 -6.64 8.75 1.84
C ALA A 78 -5.55 9.40 2.71
N ARG A 79 -4.27 9.03 2.50
CA ARG A 79 -3.13 9.62 3.23
C ARG A 79 -2.85 11.06 2.80
N LEU A 80 -2.96 11.37 1.51
CA LEU A 80 -2.80 12.73 1.00
C LEU A 80 -3.87 13.67 1.55
N GLU A 81 -5.14 13.25 1.55
CA GLU A 81 -6.23 14.03 2.14
C GLU A 81 -5.99 14.29 3.64
N SER A 82 -5.59 13.25 4.37
CA SER A 82 -5.28 13.35 5.80
C SER A 82 -4.08 14.27 6.10
N GLY A 83 -3.06 14.25 5.24
CA GLY A 83 -1.90 15.14 5.33
C GLY A 83 -2.26 16.59 5.03
N ASN A 84 -3.06 16.80 3.99
CA ASN A 84 -3.53 18.12 3.58
C ASN A 84 -4.42 18.77 4.66
N ALA A 85 -5.33 17.99 5.27
CA ALA A 85 -6.14 18.44 6.39
C ALA A 85 -5.30 18.93 7.60
N ARG A 86 -4.17 18.27 7.87
CA ARG A 86 -3.23 18.67 8.94
C ARG A 86 -2.41 19.92 8.58
N GLY A 87 -2.02 20.05 7.32
CA GLY A 87 -1.32 21.24 6.80
C GLY A 87 -2.22 22.49 6.80
N GLY A 88 -3.48 22.34 6.38
CA GLY A 88 -4.48 23.40 6.39
C GLY A 88 -4.84 23.91 7.79
N ALA A 89 -4.89 23.03 8.80
CA ALA A 89 -5.18 23.43 10.18
C ALA A 89 -4.07 24.30 10.81
N ARG A 90 -2.78 24.02 10.52
CA ARG A 90 -1.65 24.83 11.02
C ARG A 90 -1.57 26.23 10.41
N LYS A 91 -2.09 26.41 9.19
CA LYS A 91 -2.06 27.71 8.47
C LYS A 91 -3.15 28.70 8.95
N ARG A 92 -4.09 28.27 9.81
CA ARG A 92 -5.30 29.04 10.20
C ARG A 92 -5.26 29.64 11.62
N LEU A 93 -4.09 29.90 12.19
CA LEU A 93 -3.97 30.69 13.43
C LEU A 93 -3.50 32.11 13.07
N PRO A 94 -4.39 33.11 13.05
CA PRO A 94 -3.98 34.50 13.15
C PRO A 94 -3.57 34.80 14.59
N GLY A 95 -2.48 35.58 14.74
CA GLY A 95 -2.09 36.18 16.02
C GLY A 95 -3.01 37.31 16.44
#